data_AF-A0A4D6HNW7-F1
#
_entry.id   AF-A0A4D6HNW7-F1
#
_cell.length_a   1.000
_cell.length_b   1.000
_cell.length_c   1.000
_cell.angle_alpha   90.00
_cell.angle_beta   90.00
_cell.angle_gamma   90.00
#
_symmetry.space_group_name_H-M   'P 1'
#
loop_
_entity.id
_entity.type
_entity.pdbx_description
1 polymer ?
#
loop_
_entity_poly.entity_id
_entity_poly.type
_entity_poly.pdbx_seq_one_letter_code
_entity_poly.pdbx_strand_id
1 'polypeptide(L)'
;MSSWIRVTFDPGDRSVTTVEEQLREALEDPDTVRWPDALVWKAQAEIDAERLTDLGVEARRALVVWANDTAMAGDGRLYERIDGRFVPVDAMSGAEGFVGRDVTSYFQREYGLLAEHQ
;
A
#
# COMPACT_ATOMS: atom_id res chain seq x y z
N MET A 1 -3.24 20.83 6.79
CA MET A 1 -2.40 19.75 7.32
C MET A 1 -2.09 18.85 6.15
N SER A 2 -0.83 18.52 5.89
CA SER A 2 -0.46 17.60 4.80
C SER A 2 -0.26 16.19 5.36
N SER A 3 -0.54 15.22 4.52
CA SER A 3 -0.40 13.80 4.78
C SER A 3 -0.07 13.12 3.47
N TRP A 4 0.58 11.97 3.52
CA TRP A 4 0.76 11.11 2.36
C TRP A 4 0.08 9.77 2.57
N ILE A 5 -0.30 9.14 1.45
CA ILE A 5 -0.83 7.79 1.41
C ILE A 5 0.02 6.98 0.44
N ARG A 6 0.48 5.84 0.93
CA ARG A 6 1.22 4.86 0.14
C ARG A 6 0.43 3.57 0.09
N VAL A 7 0.20 3.07 -1.11
CA VAL A 7 -0.33 1.72 -1.34
C VAL A 7 0.80 0.86 -1.88
N THR A 8 1.12 -0.23 -1.20
CA THR A 8 2.09 -1.22 -1.69
C THR A 8 1.35 -2.48 -2.09
N PHE A 9 1.38 -2.80 -3.37
CA PHE A 9 0.85 -4.03 -3.93
C PHE A 9 1.94 -5.10 -3.95
N ASP A 10 1.66 -6.22 -3.28
CA ASP A 10 2.42 -7.45 -3.37
C ASP A 10 1.77 -8.34 -4.46
N PRO A 11 2.42 -8.54 -5.61
CA PRO A 11 1.85 -9.26 -6.74
C PRO A 11 1.69 -10.77 -6.47
N GLY A 12 2.32 -11.33 -5.44
CA GLY A 12 2.39 -12.78 -5.23
C GLY A 12 3.12 -13.47 -6.38
N ASP A 13 2.47 -14.43 -7.03
CA ASP A 13 3.02 -15.16 -8.17
C ASP A 13 2.95 -14.38 -9.50
N ARG A 14 2.36 -13.17 -9.49
CA ARG A 14 2.23 -12.32 -10.68
C ARG A 14 3.44 -11.40 -10.84
N SER A 15 3.55 -10.76 -12.01
CA SER A 15 4.60 -9.77 -12.23
C SER A 15 4.20 -8.38 -11.71
N VAL A 16 5.19 -7.62 -11.22
CA VAL A 16 5.00 -6.19 -10.86
C VAL A 16 4.50 -5.39 -12.06
N THR A 17 4.97 -5.72 -13.27
CA THR A 17 4.52 -5.08 -14.52
C THR A 17 3.02 -5.23 -14.74
N THR A 18 2.47 -6.43 -14.56
CA THR A 18 1.03 -6.68 -14.73
C THR A 18 0.20 -5.87 -13.72
N VAL A 19 0.64 -5.79 -12.46
CA VAL A 19 -0.02 -4.97 -11.42
C VAL A 19 -0.03 -3.50 -11.82
N GLU A 20 1.09 -3.00 -12.37
CA GLU A 20 1.21 -1.60 -12.77
C GLU A 20 0.38 -1.25 -14.00
N GLU A 21 0.32 -2.15 -14.99
CA GLU A 21 -0.55 -2.00 -16.16
C GLU A 21 -2.02 -1.92 -15.72
N GLN A 22 -2.47 -2.82 -14.86
CA GLN A 22 -3.83 -2.78 -14.28
C GLN A 22 -4.11 -1.47 -13.54
N LEU A 23 -3.13 -0.98 -12.77
CA LEU A 23 -3.29 0.29 -12.05
C LEU A 23 -3.39 1.49 -13.01
N ARG A 24 -2.62 1.49 -14.11
CA ARG A 24 -2.70 2.52 -15.16
C ARG A 24 -3.97 2.46 -16.00
N GLU A 25 -4.58 1.29 -16.14
CA GLU A 25 -5.90 1.17 -16.76
C GLU A 25 -6.99 1.77 -15.86
N ALA A 26 -6.84 1.63 -14.54
CA ALA A 26 -7.80 2.12 -13.56
C ALA A 26 -7.66 3.62 -13.22
N LEU A 27 -6.46 4.19 -13.39
CA LEU A 27 -6.13 5.56 -12.99
C LEU A 27 -5.36 6.30 -14.09
N GLU A 28 -5.68 7.58 -14.28
CA GLU A 28 -4.93 8.47 -15.16
C GLU A 28 -3.59 8.84 -14.52
N ASP A 29 -2.49 8.39 -15.12
CA ASP A 29 -1.09 8.67 -14.74
C ASP A 29 -0.75 8.50 -13.23
N PRO A 30 -0.87 7.28 -12.67
CA PRO A 30 -0.59 7.04 -11.25
C PRO A 30 0.90 7.19 -10.91
N ASP A 31 1.22 8.01 -9.89
CA ASP A 31 2.57 8.16 -9.34
C ASP A 31 3.00 6.84 -8.67
N THR A 32 3.88 6.11 -9.36
CA THR A 32 4.29 4.77 -8.97
C THR A 32 5.80 4.61 -8.90
N VAL A 33 6.25 3.73 -8.01
CA VAL A 33 7.65 3.30 -7.89
C VAL A 33 7.68 1.77 -7.92
N ARG A 34 8.51 1.21 -8.79
CA ARG A 34 8.75 -0.24 -8.84
C ARG A 34 9.80 -0.64 -7.82
N TRP A 35 9.49 -1.68 -7.06
CA TRP A 35 10.46 -2.46 -6.30
C TRP A 35 10.58 -3.86 -6.92
N PRO A 36 11.63 -4.65 -6.59
CA PRO A 36 11.83 -5.98 -7.18
C PRO A 36 10.58 -6.87 -7.09
N ASP A 37 9.93 -6.88 -5.92
CA ASP A 37 8.81 -7.77 -5.61
C ASP A 37 7.51 -7.02 -5.30
N ALA A 38 7.42 -5.73 -5.61
CA ALA A 38 6.23 -4.93 -5.29
C ALA A 38 6.05 -3.71 -6.20
N LEU A 39 4.80 -3.25 -6.31
CA LEU A 39 4.48 -1.93 -6.87
C LEU A 39 4.06 -1.00 -5.74
N VAL A 40 4.68 0.17 -5.67
CA VAL A 40 4.29 1.24 -4.76
C VAL A 40 3.54 2.31 -5.53
N TRP A 41 2.38 2.71 -5.04
CA TRP A 41 1.57 3.81 -5.55
C TRP A 41 1.42 4.89 -4.48
N LYS A 42 1.69 6.15 -4.85
CA LYS A 42 1.43 7.32 -4.00
C LYS A 42 0.03 7.85 -4.28
N ALA A 43 -0.93 7.47 -3.42
CA ALA A 43 -2.32 7.83 -3.60
C ALA A 43 -2.58 9.28 -3.17
N GLN A 44 -3.43 9.99 -3.93
CA GLN A 44 -3.83 11.37 -3.64
C GLN A 44 -5.10 11.47 -2.78
N ALA A 45 -5.80 10.35 -2.58
CA ALA A 45 -7.04 10.26 -1.82
C ALA A 45 -7.00 9.02 -0.91
N GLU A 46 -7.90 8.99 0.07
CA GLU A 46 -8.05 7.85 0.98
C GLU A 46 -8.38 6.57 0.22
N ILE A 47 -7.75 5.46 0.66
CA ILE A 47 -7.86 4.16 0.02
C ILE A 47 -8.38 3.14 1.04
N ASP A 48 -9.57 2.62 0.78
CA ASP A 48 -10.20 1.56 1.56
C ASP A 48 -10.32 0.26 0.76
N ALA A 49 -10.96 -0.75 1.36
CA ALA A 49 -11.14 -2.07 0.76
C ALA A 49 -11.95 -2.04 -0.54
N GLU A 50 -13.01 -1.22 -0.58
CA GLU A 50 -13.91 -1.08 -1.72
C GLU A 50 -13.16 -0.42 -2.87
N ARG A 51 -12.48 0.70 -2.59
CA ARG A 51 -11.67 1.40 -3.59
C ARG A 51 -10.56 0.51 -4.15
N LEU A 52 -9.85 -0.24 -3.31
CA LEU A 52 -8.83 -1.20 -3.78
C LEU A 52 -9.42 -2.27 -4.70
N THR A 53 -10.62 -2.75 -4.37
CA THR A 53 -11.32 -3.75 -5.17
C THR A 53 -11.76 -3.18 -6.52
N ASP A 54 -12.31 -1.97 -6.52
CA ASP A 54 -12.79 -1.27 -7.72
C ASP A 54 -11.68 -0.89 -8.69
N LEU A 55 -10.44 -0.73 -8.22
CA LEU A 55 -9.28 -0.54 -9.09
C LEU A 55 -9.00 -1.75 -10.00
N GLY A 56 -9.56 -2.93 -9.69
CA GLY A 56 -9.37 -4.13 -10.52
C GLY A 56 -7.95 -4.71 -10.46
N VAL A 57 -7.05 -4.14 -9.65
CA VAL A 57 -5.66 -4.58 -9.52
C VAL A 57 -5.59 -5.91 -8.78
N GLU A 58 -5.16 -6.96 -9.48
CA GLU A 58 -5.14 -8.34 -8.99
C GLU A 58 -3.93 -8.69 -8.12
N ALA A 59 -3.53 -7.84 -7.18
CA ALA A 59 -2.42 -8.19 -6.26
C ALA A 59 -2.85 -9.24 -5.22
N ARG A 60 -1.90 -10.03 -4.71
CA ARG A 60 -2.15 -10.98 -3.59
C ARG A 60 -2.53 -10.23 -2.34
N ARG A 61 -1.76 -9.17 -2.03
CA ARG A 61 -1.96 -8.30 -0.87
C ARG A 61 -1.78 -6.85 -1.25
N ALA A 62 -2.44 -5.96 -0.53
CA ALA A 62 -2.24 -4.51 -0.62
C ALA A 62 -2.05 -3.96 0.79
N LEU A 63 -1.00 -3.18 1.00
CA LEU A 63 -0.76 -2.47 2.25
C LEU A 63 -0.99 -0.98 2.01
N VAL A 64 -1.97 -0.42 2.69
CA VAL A 64 -2.24 1.02 2.67
C VAL A 64 -1.62 1.62 3.92
N VAL A 65 -0.75 2.62 3.77
CA VAL A 65 -0.19 3.41 4.87
C VAL A 65 -0.60 4.86 4.66
N TRP A 66 -1.25 5.44 5.66
CA TRP A 66 -1.48 6.87 5.79
C TRP A 66 -0.53 7.40 6.87
N ALA A 67 0.13 8.53 6.60
CA ALA A 67 0.94 9.20 7.61
C ALA A 67 0.75 10.71 7.59
N ASN A 68 0.79 11.30 8.77
CA ASN A 68 0.70 12.74 8.94
C ASN A 68 2.09 13.37 8.81
N ASP A 69 2.21 14.43 7.99
CA ASP A 69 3.50 15.12 7.82
C ASP A 69 3.84 16.04 8.99
N THR A 70 2.83 16.40 9.78
CA THR A 70 2.91 17.41 10.83
C THR A 70 2.84 16.84 12.25
N ALA A 71 2.54 15.55 12.39
CA ALA A 71 2.45 14.83 13.65
C ALA A 71 3.11 13.45 13.54
N MET A 72 3.52 12.86 14.66
CA MET A 72 4.00 11.48 14.71
C MET A 72 2.81 10.52 14.80
N ALA A 73 2.01 10.45 13.74
CA ALA A 73 0.83 9.62 13.70
C ALA A 73 0.62 9.09 12.29
N GLY A 74 0.37 7.80 12.20
CA GLY A 74 -0.19 7.20 11.01
C GLY A 74 -0.81 5.86 11.28
N ASP A 75 -1.42 5.35 10.22
CA ASP A 75 -2.25 4.17 10.21
C ASP A 75 -1.87 3.32 9.02
N GLY A 76 -1.69 2.03 9.25
CA GLY A 76 -1.47 1.05 8.21
C GLY A 76 -2.53 -0.02 8.27
N ARG A 77 -3.01 -0.43 7.09
CA ARG A 77 -3.97 -1.52 6.96
C ARG A 77 -3.52 -2.46 5.86
N LEU A 78 -3.38 -3.73 6.22
CA LEU A 78 -3.09 -4.80 5.29
C LEU A 78 -4.39 -5.42 4.81
N TYR A 79 -4.47 -5.61 3.50
CA TYR A 79 -5.58 -6.27 2.83
C TYR A 79 -5.05 -7.48 2.06
N GLU A 80 -5.82 -8.57 2.08
CA GLU A 80 -5.59 -9.73 1.23
C GLU A 80 -6.71 -9.87 0.21
N ARG A 81 -6.38 -10.42 -0.96
CA ARG A 81 -7.38 -10.69 -1.99
C ARG A 81 -8.05 -12.04 -1.74
N ILE A 82 -9.33 -12.01 -1.39
CA ILE A 82 -10.17 -13.18 -1.10
C ILE A 82 -11.42 -13.07 -1.99
N ASP A 83 -11.72 -14.12 -2.75
CA ASP A 83 -12.86 -14.17 -3.67
C ASP A 83 -12.98 -12.94 -4.59
N GLY A 84 -11.83 -12.45 -5.08
CA GLY A 84 -11.74 -11.31 -5.99
C GLY A 84 -11.85 -9.93 -5.33
N ARG A 85 -11.93 -9.86 -3.99
CA ARG A 85 -12.06 -8.62 -3.24
C ARG A 85 -10.90 -8.43 -2.27
N PHE A 86 -10.51 -7.19 -2.03
CA PHE A 86 -9.60 -6.89 -0.92
C PHE A 86 -10.38 -6.89 0.39
N VAL A 87 -9.91 -7.69 1.34
CA VAL A 87 -10.48 -7.80 2.69
C VAL A 87 -9.40 -7.39 3.68
N PRO A 88 -9.70 -6.51 4.65
CA PRO A 88 -8.72 -6.13 5.66
C PRO A 88 -8.41 -7.33 6.56
N VAL A 89 -7.12 -7.63 6.75
CA VAL A 89 -6.66 -8.76 7.57
C VAL A 89 -5.86 -8.31 8.79
N ASP A 90 -5.24 -7.13 8.73
CA ASP A 90 -4.50 -6.57 9.86
C ASP A 90 -4.45 -5.04 9.79
N ALA A 91 -4.27 -4.41 10.95
CA ALA A 91 -4.15 -2.96 11.07
C ALA A 91 -3.23 -2.58 12.23
N MET A 92 -2.43 -1.53 12.02
CA MET A 92 -1.55 -0.97 13.02
C MET A 92 -1.61 0.55 12.97
N SER A 93 -1.74 1.18 14.14
CA SER A 93 -1.61 2.63 14.30
C SER A 93 -0.38 2.91 15.15
N GLY A 94 0.40 3.92 14.80
CA GLY A 94 1.64 4.21 15.51
C GLY A 94 2.28 5.53 15.08
N ALA A 95 3.51 5.77 15.55
CA ALA A 95 4.28 6.90 15.05
C ALA A 95 4.74 6.59 13.62
N GLU A 96 4.06 7.18 12.65
CA GLU A 96 4.43 7.17 11.23
C GLU A 96 4.45 8.62 10.74
N GLY A 97 5.40 9.01 9.89
CA GLY A 97 5.49 10.38 9.35
C GLY A 97 6.78 11.11 9.77
N PHE A 98 6.66 12.31 10.35
CA PHE A 98 7.76 13.29 10.52
C PHE A 98 9.09 12.72 11.06
N VAL A 99 9.03 11.71 11.94
CA VAL A 99 10.22 11.00 12.49
C VAL A 99 9.95 9.52 12.81
N GLY A 100 8.72 9.04 12.60
CA GLY A 100 8.28 7.70 12.99
C GLY A 100 8.17 6.77 11.80
N ARG A 101 8.52 5.49 12.01
CA ARG A 101 8.38 4.40 11.03
C ARG A 101 7.72 3.18 11.65
N ASP A 102 6.96 3.35 12.73
CA ASP A 102 6.44 2.23 13.51
C ASP A 102 5.50 1.35 12.67
N VAL A 103 4.65 1.98 11.85
CA VAL A 103 3.68 1.30 11.00
C VAL A 103 4.41 0.56 9.88
N THR A 104 5.28 1.26 9.14
CA THR A 104 6.09 0.62 8.09
C THR A 104 6.96 -0.52 8.64
N SER A 105 7.61 -0.32 9.79
CA SER A 105 8.50 -1.31 10.41
C SER A 105 7.72 -2.53 10.92
N TYR A 106 6.51 -2.32 11.46
CA TYR A 106 5.62 -3.40 11.85
C TYR A 106 5.29 -4.29 10.66
N PHE A 107 4.78 -3.72 9.56
CA PHE A 107 4.40 -4.54 8.39
C PHE A 107 5.60 -5.18 7.69
N GLN A 108 6.78 -4.56 7.76
CA GLN A 108 8.02 -5.19 7.30
C GLN A 108 8.40 -6.39 8.14
N ARG A 109 8.35 -6.27 9.47
CA ARG A 109 8.72 -7.36 10.38
C ARG A 109 7.73 -8.52 10.33
N GLU A 110 6.44 -8.23 10.35
CA GLU A 110 5.40 -9.27 10.46
C GLU A 110 5.06 -9.92 9.11
N TYR A 111 5.14 -9.17 8.00
CA TYR A 111 4.64 -9.63 6.69
C TYR A 111 5.67 -9.61 5.56
N GLY A 112 6.90 -9.15 5.83
CA GLY A 112 7.95 -9.01 4.83
C GLY A 112 7.66 -7.98 3.74
N LEU A 113 6.66 -7.11 3.95
CA LEU A 113 6.30 -6.05 3.01
C LEU A 113 7.20 -4.83 3.23
N LEU A 114 7.44 -4.00 2.21
CA LEU A 114 8.18 -2.74 2.39
C LEU A 114 9.68 -2.85 2.71
N ALA A 115 10.34 -3.96 2.35
CA ALA A 115 11.79 -4.03 2.47
C ALA A 115 12.46 -2.97 1.57
N GLU A 116 12.88 -1.86 2.18
CA GLU A 116 13.79 -0.91 1.54
C GLU A 116 15.09 -1.67 1.24
N HIS A 117 15.37 -1.94 -0.04
CA HIS A 117 16.75 -2.14 -0.46
C HIS A 117 17.42 -0.77 -0.37
N GLN A 118 18.17 -0.58 0.71
CA GLN A 118 19.11 0.54 0.89
C GLN A 118 20.12 0.59 -0.25
#